data_AF-A0A959GPA5-F1
#
_entry.id   AF-A0A959GPA5-F1
#
_cell.length_a   1.000
_cell.length_b   1.000
_cell.length_c   1.000
_cell.angle_alpha   90.00
_cell.angle_beta   90.00
_cell.angle_gamma   90.00
#
_symmetry.space_group_name_H-M   'P 1'
#
loop_
_entity.id
_entity.type
_entity.pdbx_description
1 polymer ?
#
loop_
_entity_poly.entity_id
_entity_poly.type
_entity_poly.pdbx_seq_one_letter_code
_entity_poly.pdbx_strand_id
1 'polypeptide(L)'
;MAKLINQNLQAYRAQVDEIIKDLHELTIRIGNEELAQTVSDLRNRIHEPFMFVIVGEVKAGKSSFINALLDTGKEVARVAPQPMTDTIQQILYGEKEEHITINPFLKKILLPVEILKEIAIVDTPGTNTIVENHQQITESFIPASDLIVFVFEAKNPYRQSAWQFFDFIHADWRKKVIFVLQQKDLMPAEDLEVNMQGVREYADKKGIPQPKVFAVSAKQE
;
A
#
# COMPACT_ATOMS: atom_id res chain seq x y z
N MET A 1 4.90 2.99 22.00
CA MET A 1 4.21 2.37 20.85
C MET A 1 4.75 0.97 20.65
N ALA A 2 3.90 -0.02 20.36
CA ALA A 2 4.38 -1.32 19.92
C ALA A 2 5.12 -1.13 18.58
N LYS A 3 6.35 -1.64 18.47
CA LYS A 3 7.07 -1.66 17.18
C LYS A 3 6.24 -2.50 16.20
N LEU A 4 5.90 -1.93 15.04
CA LEU A 4 5.09 -2.63 14.02
C LEU A 4 5.89 -3.80 13.43
N ILE A 5 7.19 -3.58 13.25
CA ILE A 5 8.14 -4.56 12.75
C ILE A 5 8.63 -5.47 13.89
N ASN A 6 8.53 -6.78 13.66
CA ASN A 6 9.02 -7.82 14.56
C ASN A 6 10.54 -7.69 14.80
N GLN A 7 10.99 -7.81 16.05
CA GLN A 7 12.43 -7.71 16.40
C GLN A 7 13.30 -8.73 15.66
N ASN A 8 12.78 -9.94 15.41
CA ASN A 8 13.49 -10.95 14.64
C ASN A 8 13.72 -10.49 13.20
N LEU A 9 12.78 -9.75 12.61
CA LEU A 9 12.94 -9.18 11.27
C LEU A 9 14.03 -8.10 11.25
N GLN A 10 14.18 -7.32 12.33
CA GLN A 10 15.30 -6.38 12.45
C GLN A 10 16.65 -7.10 12.48
N ALA A 11 16.74 -8.21 13.21
CA ALA A 11 17.95 -9.04 13.24
C ALA A 11 18.26 -9.65 11.86
N TYR A 12 17.25 -10.16 11.15
CA TYR A 12 17.43 -10.66 9.79
C TYR A 12 17.86 -9.56 8.81
N ARG A 13 17.28 -8.36 8.88
CA ARG A 13 17.71 -7.21 8.05
C ARG A 13 19.19 -6.90 8.27
N ALA A 14 19.66 -6.89 9.52
CA ALA A 14 21.07 -6.64 9.82
C ALA A 14 21.99 -7.74 9.27
N GLN A 15 21.60 -9.01 9.39
CA GLN A 15 22.36 -10.13 8.82
C GLN A 15 22.42 -10.06 7.30
N VAL A 16 21.28 -9.78 6.64
CA VAL A 16 21.23 -9.63 5.19
C VAL A 16 22.03 -8.42 4.73
N ASP A 17 22.01 -7.30 5.47
CA ASP A 17 22.82 -6.12 5.14
C ASP A 17 24.33 -6.43 5.11
N GLU A 18 24.85 -7.16 6.09
CA GLU A 18 26.26 -7.57 6.10
C GLU A 18 26.57 -8.52 4.95
N ILE A 19 25.70 -9.49 4.65
CA ILE A 19 25.90 -10.41 3.51
C ILE A 19 25.91 -9.65 2.18
N ILE A 20 24.98 -8.70 1.98
CA ILE A 20 24.91 -7.91 0.75
C ILE A 20 26.11 -6.97 0.65
N LYS A 21 26.59 -6.42 1.77
CA LYS A 21 27.82 -5.62 1.81
C LYS A 21 29.04 -6.44 1.38
N ASP A 22 29.21 -7.66 1.89
CA ASP A 22 30.29 -8.55 1.48
C ASP A 22 30.19 -8.88 -0.02
N LEU A 23 28.98 -9.14 -0.52
CA LEU A 23 28.73 -9.34 -1.95
C LEU A 23 29.10 -8.08 -2.76
N HIS A 24 28.76 -6.89 -2.29
CA HIS A 24 29.10 -5.64 -2.96
C HIS A 24 30.61 -5.44 -3.04
N GLU A 25 31.36 -5.70 -1.96
CA GLU A 25 32.82 -5.66 -1.98
C GLU A 25 33.40 -6.67 -2.99
N LEU A 26 32.84 -7.87 -3.08
CA LEU A 26 33.25 -8.86 -4.08
C LEU A 26 33.02 -8.36 -5.49
N THR A 27 31.86 -7.73 -5.78
CA THR A 27 31.56 -7.18 -7.12
C THR A 27 32.55 -6.09 -7.53
N ILE A 28 33.00 -5.26 -6.57
CA ILE A 28 34.04 -4.25 -6.81
C ILE A 28 35.38 -4.92 -7.07
N ARG A 29 35.77 -5.94 -6.29
CA ARG A 29 37.06 -6.64 -6.44
C ARG A 29 37.19 -7.35 -7.80
N ILE A 30 36.11 -7.90 -8.34
CA ILE A 30 36.11 -8.52 -9.66
C ILE A 30 36.00 -7.50 -10.81
N GLY A 31 35.85 -6.21 -10.51
CA GLY A 31 35.76 -5.13 -11.48
C GLY A 31 34.46 -5.12 -12.29
N ASN A 32 33.37 -5.70 -11.78
CA ASN A 32 32.08 -5.70 -12.47
C ASN A 32 31.20 -4.57 -11.95
N GLU A 33 31.25 -3.43 -12.65
CA GLU A 33 30.54 -2.20 -12.27
C GLU A 33 29.01 -2.35 -12.30
N GLU A 34 28.46 -3.08 -13.29
CA GLU A 34 27.01 -3.30 -13.40
C GLU A 34 26.45 -4.12 -12.23
N LEU A 35 27.15 -5.20 -11.87
CA LEU A 35 26.79 -5.99 -10.69
C LEU A 35 26.96 -5.18 -9.41
N ALA A 36 28.03 -4.38 -9.29
CA ALA A 36 28.23 -3.52 -8.12
C ALA A 36 27.07 -2.55 -7.94
N GLN A 37 26.61 -1.91 -9.00
CA GLN A 37 25.46 -1.02 -8.95
C GLN A 37 24.19 -1.78 -8.54
N THR A 38 23.93 -2.94 -9.15
CA THR A 38 22.76 -3.77 -8.81
C THR A 38 22.73 -4.18 -7.34
N VAL A 39 23.88 -4.61 -6.80
CA VAL A 39 23.99 -5.02 -5.39
C VAL A 39 23.84 -3.81 -4.45
N SER A 40 24.36 -2.64 -4.85
CA SER A 40 24.16 -1.39 -4.11
C SER A 40 22.67 -1.01 -4.04
N ASP A 41 21.96 -1.09 -5.16
CA ASP A 41 20.52 -0.81 -5.22
C ASP A 41 19.71 -1.79 -4.37
N LEU A 42 20.05 -3.08 -4.39
CA LEU A 42 19.45 -4.10 -3.53
C LEU A 42 19.68 -3.78 -2.05
N ARG A 43 20.91 -3.35 -1.69
CA ARG A 43 21.24 -2.99 -0.31
C ARG A 43 20.39 -1.82 0.18
N ASN A 44 20.23 -0.79 -0.65
CA ASN A 44 19.41 0.38 -0.31
C ASN A 44 17.95 0.00 -0.03
N ARG A 45 17.40 -0.99 -0.75
CA ARG A 45 16.04 -1.49 -0.56
C ARG A 45 15.82 -2.26 0.75
N ILE A 46 16.85 -2.85 1.37
CA ILE A 46 16.69 -3.62 2.63
C ILE A 46 16.10 -2.75 3.74
N HIS A 47 16.53 -1.50 3.80
CA HIS A 47 16.16 -0.56 4.87
C HIS A 47 14.96 0.30 4.52
N GLU A 48 14.38 0.12 3.32
CA GLU A 48 13.19 0.85 2.94
C GLU A 48 12.00 0.49 3.87
N PRO A 49 11.14 1.48 4.17
CA PRO A 49 9.86 1.24 4.84
C PRO A 49 8.99 0.29 4.02
N PHE A 50 8.17 -0.50 4.71
CA PHE A 50 7.24 -1.43 4.05
C PHE A 50 6.22 -0.66 3.21
N MET A 51 6.15 -0.94 1.91
CA MET A 51 5.30 -0.20 0.99
C MET A 51 3.88 -0.78 0.93
N PHE A 52 2.92 0.02 1.38
CA PHE A 52 1.49 -0.27 1.39
C PHE A 52 0.83 0.47 0.23
N VAL A 53 0.29 -0.27 -0.74
CA VAL A 53 -0.45 0.31 -1.86
C VAL A 53 -1.94 0.20 -1.57
N ILE A 54 -2.61 1.35 -1.48
CA ILE A 54 -4.04 1.44 -1.15
C ILE A 54 -4.83 1.58 -2.44
N VAL A 55 -5.66 0.58 -2.71
CA VAL A 55 -6.40 0.41 -3.96
C VAL A 55 -7.89 0.37 -3.69
N GLY A 56 -8.71 0.91 -4.60
CA GLY A 56 -10.16 0.81 -4.49
C GLY A 56 -10.88 1.87 -5.31
N GLU A 57 -12.20 1.79 -5.32
CA GLU A 57 -13.04 2.71 -6.09
C GLU A 57 -12.95 4.16 -5.62
N VAL A 58 -13.36 5.09 -6.48
CA VAL A 58 -13.56 6.49 -6.09
C VAL A 58 -14.63 6.53 -4.99
N LYS A 59 -14.38 7.28 -3.91
CA LYS A 59 -15.25 7.36 -2.71
C LYS A 59 -15.40 6.08 -1.89
N ALA A 60 -14.61 5.03 -2.14
CA ALA A 60 -14.60 3.82 -1.30
C ALA A 60 -14.10 4.06 0.15
N GLY A 61 -13.61 5.26 0.45
CA GLY A 61 -13.09 5.61 1.78
C GLY A 61 -11.58 5.42 1.94
N LYS A 62 -10.81 5.33 0.84
CA LYS A 62 -9.33 5.21 0.86
C LYS A 62 -8.65 6.32 1.67
N SER A 63 -8.89 7.57 1.33
CA SER A 63 -8.28 8.72 2.01
C SER A 63 -8.66 8.78 3.49
N SER A 64 -9.92 8.45 3.83
CA SER A 64 -10.37 8.36 5.23
C SER A 64 -9.66 7.22 5.97
N PHE A 65 -9.48 6.05 5.34
CA PHE A 65 -8.73 4.94 5.90
C PHE A 65 -7.26 5.30 6.15
N ILE A 66 -6.61 5.98 5.20
CA ILE A 66 -5.22 6.44 5.34
C ILE A 66 -5.09 7.42 6.51
N ASN A 67 -6.00 8.39 6.60
CA ASN A 67 -5.98 9.38 7.70
C ASN A 67 -6.15 8.71 9.07
N ALA A 68 -7.08 7.76 9.18
CA ALA A 68 -7.26 6.97 10.40
C ALA A 68 -6.04 6.12 10.72
N LEU A 69 -5.43 5.48 9.72
CA LEU A 69 -4.22 4.66 9.89
C LEU A 69 -3.02 5.46 10.39
N LEU A 70 -2.88 6.71 9.92
CA LEU A 70 -1.78 7.58 10.32
C LEU A 70 -1.99 8.25 11.69
N ASP A 71 -3.22 8.21 12.23
CA ASP A 71 -3.59 8.72 13.57
C ASP A 71 -3.00 10.11 13.90
N THR A 72 -2.98 10.99 12.91
CA THR A 72 -2.30 12.30 13.04
C THR A 72 -3.18 13.41 13.62
N GLY A 73 -4.48 13.14 13.79
CA GLY A 73 -5.49 14.17 14.08
C GLY A 73 -5.62 15.25 13.00
N LYS A 74 -4.96 15.09 11.84
CA LYS A 74 -4.97 16.01 10.69
C LYS A 74 -5.42 15.28 9.42
N GLU A 75 -6.08 16.00 8.52
CA GLU A 75 -6.39 15.48 7.18
C GLU A 75 -5.16 15.51 6.29
N VAL A 76 -4.35 14.45 6.37
CA VAL A 76 -3.16 14.26 5.53
C VAL A 76 -3.56 14.02 4.07
N ALA A 77 -4.43 13.04 3.84
CA ALA A 77 -5.11 12.84 2.58
C ALA A 77 -6.40 13.65 2.61
N ARG A 78 -6.45 14.77 1.87
CA ARG A 78 -7.60 15.70 1.91
C ARG A 78 -8.89 14.97 1.51
N VAL A 79 -9.91 15.00 2.39
CA VAL A 79 -11.26 14.54 2.07
C VAL A 79 -11.99 15.66 1.32
N ALA A 80 -11.51 16.00 0.11
CA ALA A 80 -12.09 17.09 -0.66
C ALA A 80 -13.36 16.65 -1.41
N PRO A 81 -14.41 17.49 -1.51
CA PRO A 81 -15.63 17.21 -2.28
C PRO A 81 -15.43 17.21 -3.81
N GLN A 82 -14.25 17.58 -4.30
CA GLN A 82 -13.88 17.55 -5.72
C GLN A 82 -12.91 16.39 -6.02
N PRO A 83 -12.99 15.73 -7.19
CA PRO A 83 -12.17 14.56 -7.49
C PRO A 83 -10.68 14.95 -7.52
N MET A 84 -9.88 14.47 -6.56
CA MET A 84 -8.41 14.53 -6.60
C MET A 84 -7.79 13.25 -7.22
N THR A 85 -8.61 12.44 -7.89
CA THR A 85 -8.39 11.01 -8.07
C THR A 85 -7.52 10.60 -9.26
N ASP A 86 -6.78 11.52 -9.89
CA ASP A 86 -5.96 11.18 -11.06
C ASP A 86 -4.45 11.28 -10.79
N THR A 87 -4.04 11.59 -9.55
CA THR A 87 -2.63 11.68 -9.15
C THR A 87 -2.35 10.68 -8.03
N ILE A 88 -1.31 9.86 -8.23
CA ILE A 88 -0.76 8.95 -7.22
C ILE A 88 -0.06 9.78 -6.14
N GLN A 89 -0.33 9.48 -4.87
CA GLN A 89 0.32 10.15 -3.75
C GLN A 89 1.14 9.14 -2.96
N GLN A 90 2.44 9.40 -2.86
CA GLN A 90 3.35 8.62 -2.04
C GLN A 90 3.61 9.37 -0.73
N ILE A 91 3.11 8.84 0.37
CA ILE A 91 3.24 9.39 1.71
C ILE A 91 4.41 8.69 2.42
N LEU A 92 5.40 9.46 2.82
CA LEU A 92 6.67 9.00 3.39
C LEU A 92 6.99 9.78 4.67
N TYR A 93 7.91 9.24 5.48
CA TYR A 93 8.44 9.98 6.60
C TYR A 93 9.31 11.16 6.13
N GLY A 94 9.18 12.29 6.82
CA GLY A 94 10.14 13.39 6.75
C GLY A 94 10.13 14.17 8.06
N GLU A 95 11.20 14.89 8.35
CA GLU A 95 11.30 15.69 9.59
C GLU A 95 10.28 16.84 9.64
N LYS A 96 9.80 17.28 8.47
CA LYS A 96 8.82 18.34 8.29
C LYS A 96 7.82 17.97 7.21
N GLU A 97 6.66 18.60 7.26
CA GLU A 97 5.65 18.45 6.22
C GLU A 97 6.09 19.11 4.92
N GLU A 98 6.21 18.33 3.85
CA GLU A 98 6.61 18.82 2.52
C GLU A 98 5.81 18.13 1.42
N HIS A 99 5.41 18.90 0.41
CA HIS A 99 4.65 18.42 -0.75
C HIS A 99 5.50 18.62 -2.01
N ILE A 100 5.94 17.52 -2.61
CA ILE A 100 6.86 17.52 -3.75
C ILE A 100 6.11 16.94 -4.95
N THR A 101 5.94 17.75 -6.00
CA THR A 101 5.40 17.24 -7.27
C THR A 101 6.54 16.68 -8.11
N ILE A 102 6.52 15.37 -8.37
CA ILE A 102 7.54 14.71 -9.18
C ILE A 102 7.19 14.84 -10.66
N ASN A 103 5.93 14.59 -10.99
CA ASN A 103 5.37 14.75 -12.33
C ASN A 103 3.84 14.94 -12.22
N PRO A 104 3.11 15.17 -13.32
CA PRO A 104 1.66 15.40 -13.27
C PRO A 104 0.82 14.27 -12.62
N PHE A 105 1.36 13.05 -12.59
CA PHE A 105 0.68 11.85 -12.12
C PHE A 105 1.20 11.34 -10.77
N LEU A 106 2.31 11.90 -10.24
CA LEU A 106 2.93 11.48 -8.99
C LEU A 106 3.34 12.66 -8.10
N LYS A 107 2.86 12.64 -6.87
CA LYS A 107 3.25 13.55 -5.78
C LYS A 107 3.84 12.75 -4.62
N LYS A 108 4.86 13.30 -3.98
CA LYS A 108 5.37 12.83 -2.70
C LYS A 108 4.94 13.77 -1.59
N ILE A 109 4.50 13.20 -0.48
CA ILE A 109 4.11 13.93 0.73
C ILE A 109 4.99 13.39 1.85
N LEU A 110 5.84 14.25 2.40
CA LEU A 110 6.68 13.93 3.56
C LEU A 110 5.96 14.40 4.81
N LEU A 111 5.91 13.58 5.86
CA LEU A 111 5.27 13.94 7.12
C LEU A 111 6.05 13.45 8.34
N PRO A 112 6.05 14.22 9.44
CA PRO A 112 6.70 13.83 10.69
C PRO A 112 5.81 12.90 11.52
N VAL A 113 5.43 11.75 10.94
CA VAL A 113 4.61 10.71 11.61
C VAL A 113 5.47 9.47 11.82
N GLU A 114 5.64 9.04 13.07
CA GLU A 114 6.57 7.97 13.43
C GLU A 114 6.27 6.65 12.71
N ILE A 115 5.00 6.30 12.48
CA ILE A 115 4.64 5.07 11.76
C ILE A 115 5.23 5.05 10.34
N LEU A 116 5.42 6.22 9.71
CA LEU A 116 5.97 6.32 8.36
C LEU A 116 7.47 6.02 8.29
N LYS A 117 8.15 5.89 9.43
CA LYS A 117 9.52 5.35 9.47
C LYS A 117 9.54 3.85 9.19
N GLU A 118 8.44 3.16 9.50
CA GLU A 118 8.31 1.72 9.32
C GLU A 118 7.52 1.36 8.05
N ILE A 119 6.57 2.21 7.63
CA ILE A 119 5.75 2.00 6.43
C ILE A 119 5.81 3.20 5.47
N ALA A 120 5.63 2.94 4.19
CA ALA A 120 5.37 3.94 3.16
C ALA A 120 3.96 3.68 2.59
N ILE A 121 3.17 4.73 2.37
CA ILE A 121 1.80 4.58 1.84
C ILE A 121 1.75 5.13 0.42
N VAL A 122 1.12 4.38 -0.47
CA VAL A 122 0.81 4.84 -1.83
C VAL A 122 -0.71 4.90 -1.95
N ASP A 123 -1.27 6.10 -1.99
CA ASP A 123 -2.69 6.32 -2.31
C ASP A 123 -2.85 6.36 -3.83
N THR A 124 -3.68 5.46 -4.35
CA THR A 124 -3.91 5.37 -5.79
C THR A 124 -5.21 6.07 -6.21
N PRO A 125 -5.28 6.55 -7.46
CA PRO A 125 -6.52 6.76 -8.21
C PRO A 125 -7.60 5.69 -8.01
N GLY A 126 -8.84 6.01 -8.37
CA GLY A 126 -9.93 5.05 -8.35
C GLY A 126 -9.71 3.91 -9.34
N THR A 127 -10.09 2.68 -9.00
CA THR A 127 -9.85 1.49 -9.85
C THR A 127 -10.34 1.62 -11.30
N ASN A 128 -11.42 2.38 -11.55
CA ASN A 128 -11.88 2.70 -12.92
C ASN A 128 -10.81 3.41 -13.77
N THR A 129 -10.01 4.31 -13.19
CA THR A 129 -8.97 5.04 -13.93
C THR A 129 -7.64 4.29 -13.95
N ILE A 130 -7.40 3.38 -12.99
CA ILE A 130 -6.15 2.60 -12.94
C ILE A 130 -5.99 1.71 -14.15
N VAL A 131 -7.04 0.96 -14.51
CA VAL A 131 -7.00 -0.05 -15.58
C VAL A 131 -6.78 0.59 -16.95
N GLU A 132 -7.29 1.80 -17.17
CA GLU A 132 -7.26 2.44 -18.49
C GLU A 132 -6.02 3.31 -18.72
N ASN A 133 -5.42 3.91 -17.68
CA ASN A 133 -4.46 5.00 -17.89
C ASN A 133 -3.27 5.09 -16.92
N HIS A 134 -3.14 4.21 -15.90
CA HIS A 134 -2.09 4.39 -14.87
C HIS A 134 -1.04 3.27 -14.85
N GLN A 135 -0.25 3.20 -15.92
CA GLN A 135 0.92 2.33 -16.05
C GLN A 135 1.89 2.45 -14.85
N GLN A 136 2.06 3.65 -14.27
CA GLN A 136 2.90 3.86 -13.09
C GLN A 136 2.47 3.01 -11.87
N ILE A 137 1.17 2.79 -11.67
CA ILE A 137 0.70 1.99 -10.53
C ILE A 137 1.10 0.53 -10.74
N THR A 138 0.73 -0.02 -11.88
CA THR A 138 0.90 -1.45 -12.20
C THR A 138 2.34 -1.86 -12.47
N GLU A 139 3.16 -0.96 -13.02
CA GLU A 139 4.57 -1.26 -13.35
C GLU A 139 5.59 -0.76 -12.33
N SER A 140 5.27 0.28 -11.53
CA SER A 140 6.23 0.83 -10.55
C SER A 140 5.84 0.48 -9.11
N PHE A 141 4.58 0.67 -8.71
CA PHE A 141 4.18 0.53 -7.31
C PHE A 141 3.73 -0.88 -6.93
N ILE A 142 2.91 -1.54 -7.75
CA ILE A 142 2.47 -2.92 -7.49
C ILE A 142 3.67 -3.89 -7.40
N PRO A 143 4.66 -3.85 -8.31
CA PRO A 143 5.82 -4.75 -8.23
C PRO A 143 6.70 -4.49 -7.02
N ALA A 144 6.83 -3.23 -6.62
CA ALA A 144 7.60 -2.82 -5.45
C ALA A 144 6.83 -2.97 -4.13
N SER A 145 5.51 -3.16 -4.18
CA SER A 145 4.68 -3.25 -2.96
C SER A 145 4.99 -4.49 -2.13
N ASP A 146 4.94 -4.31 -0.81
CA ASP A 146 4.98 -5.40 0.16
C ASP A 146 3.58 -5.87 0.55
N LEU A 147 2.63 -4.93 0.54
CA LEU A 147 1.23 -5.18 0.87
C LEU A 147 0.32 -4.34 -0.01
N ILE A 148 -0.71 -4.97 -0.57
CA ILE A 148 -1.79 -4.30 -1.27
C ILE A 148 -3.04 -4.34 -0.39
N VAL A 149 -3.65 -3.17 -0.19
CA VAL A 149 -4.86 -3.00 0.61
C VAL A 149 -6.00 -2.63 -0.32
N PHE A 150 -6.92 -3.56 -0.56
CA PHE A 150 -8.15 -3.28 -1.29
C PHE A 150 -9.19 -2.70 -0.33
N VAL A 151 -9.50 -1.42 -0.51
CA VAL A 151 -10.51 -0.70 0.25
C VAL A 151 -11.82 -0.68 -0.54
N PHE A 152 -12.85 -1.25 0.06
CA PHE A 152 -14.21 -1.31 -0.45
C PHE A 152 -15.14 -0.51 0.44
N GLU A 153 -16.21 0.04 -0.13
CA GLU A 153 -17.35 0.49 0.67
C GLU A 153 -18.05 -0.74 1.26
N ALA A 154 -18.29 -0.76 2.57
CA ALA A 154 -18.92 -1.89 3.25
C ALA A 154 -20.27 -2.29 2.63
N LYS A 155 -21.04 -1.31 2.11
CA LYS A 155 -22.35 -1.54 1.47
C LYS A 155 -22.26 -2.23 0.12
N ASN A 156 -21.17 -2.03 -0.61
CA ASN A 156 -21.05 -2.52 -1.97
C ASN A 156 -19.61 -2.96 -2.29
N PRO A 157 -19.15 -4.07 -1.71
CA PRO A 157 -17.78 -4.53 -1.89
C PRO A 157 -17.56 -5.26 -3.23
N TYR A 158 -18.59 -5.46 -4.05
CA TYR A 158 -18.53 -6.28 -5.26
C TYR A 158 -18.40 -5.48 -6.56
N ARG A 159 -17.95 -4.21 -6.48
CA ARG A 159 -17.73 -3.35 -7.66
C ARG A 159 -16.79 -4.03 -8.66
N GLN A 160 -17.30 -4.24 -9.88
CA GLN A 160 -16.63 -5.03 -10.91
C GLN A 160 -15.21 -4.52 -11.24
N SER A 161 -15.05 -3.22 -11.42
CA SER A 161 -13.78 -2.56 -11.72
C SER A 161 -12.68 -2.84 -10.70
N ALA A 162 -12.99 -2.84 -9.41
CA ALA A 162 -12.03 -3.14 -8.36
C ALA A 162 -11.59 -4.62 -8.39
N TRP A 163 -12.53 -5.53 -8.65
CA TRP A 163 -12.21 -6.96 -8.77
C TRP A 163 -11.50 -7.31 -10.09
N GLN A 164 -11.77 -6.59 -11.18
CA GLN A 164 -10.99 -6.71 -12.42
C GLN A 164 -9.54 -6.27 -12.21
N PHE A 165 -9.34 -5.17 -11.49
CA PHE A 165 -7.99 -4.72 -11.14
C PHE A 165 -7.28 -5.70 -10.19
N PHE A 166 -8.02 -6.30 -9.25
CA PHE A 166 -7.51 -7.40 -8.43
C PHE A 166 -7.04 -8.58 -9.30
N ASP A 167 -7.85 -9.03 -10.26
CA ASP A 167 -7.51 -10.15 -11.14
C ASP A 167 -6.24 -9.86 -11.94
N PHE A 168 -6.12 -8.64 -12.45
CA PHE A 168 -4.93 -8.16 -13.16
C PHE A 168 -3.66 -8.27 -12.28
N ILE A 169 -3.70 -7.74 -11.06
CA ILE A 169 -2.53 -7.77 -10.18
C ILE A 169 -2.20 -9.20 -9.71
N HIS A 170 -3.22 -9.98 -9.38
CA HIS A 170 -3.04 -11.32 -8.84
C HIS A 170 -2.40 -12.27 -9.84
N ALA A 171 -2.77 -12.15 -11.12
CA ALA A 171 -2.18 -12.94 -12.21
C ALA A 171 -0.66 -12.72 -12.33
N ASP A 172 -0.22 -11.47 -12.22
CA ASP A 172 1.15 -11.08 -12.57
C ASP A 172 2.13 -11.11 -11.40
N TRP A 173 1.69 -10.77 -10.17
CA TRP A 173 2.64 -10.45 -9.09
C TRP A 173 2.52 -11.28 -7.81
N ARG A 174 1.42 -12.03 -7.62
CA ARG A 174 1.15 -12.86 -6.42
C ARG A 174 1.50 -12.17 -5.08
N LYS A 175 1.23 -10.87 -4.99
CA LYS A 175 1.52 -10.05 -3.79
C LYS A 175 0.61 -10.43 -2.63
N LYS A 176 1.03 -10.06 -1.42
CA LYS A 176 0.17 -10.16 -0.24
C LYS A 176 -0.94 -9.11 -0.37
N VAL A 177 -2.17 -9.56 -0.24
CA VAL A 177 -3.36 -8.71 -0.33
C VAL A 177 -4.18 -8.84 0.94
N ILE A 178 -4.72 -7.72 1.41
CA ILE A 178 -5.79 -7.68 2.40
C ILE A 178 -6.97 -6.88 1.87
N PHE A 179 -8.14 -7.14 2.42
CA PHE A 179 -9.38 -6.46 2.05
C PHE A 179 -9.94 -5.70 3.25
N VAL A 180 -10.38 -4.47 3.01
CA VAL A 180 -10.86 -3.55 4.03
C VAL A 180 -12.22 -3.02 3.60
N LEU A 181 -13.26 -3.37 4.35
CA LEU A 181 -14.61 -2.82 4.20
C LEU A 181 -14.71 -1.58 5.08
N GLN A 182 -14.66 -0.41 4.45
CA GLN A 182 -14.70 0.90 5.10
C GLN A 182 -16.15 1.41 5.22
N GLN A 183 -16.38 2.37 6.11
CA GLN A 183 -17.70 2.94 6.39
C GLN A 183 -18.66 1.90 7.04
N LYS A 184 -18.14 1.01 7.90
CA LYS A 184 -18.96 0.02 8.62
C LYS A 184 -20.10 0.66 9.42
N ASP A 185 -19.93 1.92 9.85
CA ASP A 185 -20.93 2.70 10.59
C ASP A 185 -22.24 2.93 9.84
N LEU A 186 -22.23 2.80 8.50
CA LEU A 186 -23.40 3.02 7.67
C LEU A 186 -24.28 1.78 7.49
N MET A 187 -23.95 0.66 8.14
CA MET A 187 -24.61 -0.62 7.97
C MET A 187 -24.95 -1.32 9.29
N PRO A 188 -26.04 -2.11 9.33
CA PRO A 188 -26.27 -3.06 10.41
C PRO A 188 -25.17 -4.11 10.48
N ALA A 189 -24.88 -4.59 11.71
CA ALA A 189 -23.85 -5.60 11.93
C ALA A 189 -24.12 -6.93 11.20
N GLU A 190 -25.39 -7.33 11.11
CA GLU A 190 -25.80 -8.55 10.41
C GLU A 190 -25.45 -8.49 8.91
N ASP A 191 -25.82 -7.39 8.25
CA ASP A 191 -25.50 -7.17 6.83
C ASP A 191 -23.99 -7.05 6.58
N LEU A 192 -23.27 -6.43 7.53
CA LEU A 192 -21.81 -6.30 7.45
C LEU A 192 -21.13 -7.66 7.48
N GLU A 193 -21.54 -8.56 8.37
CA GLU A 193 -20.99 -9.92 8.45
C GLU A 193 -21.26 -10.72 7.18
N VAL A 194 -22.46 -10.59 6.59
CA VAL A 194 -22.78 -11.20 5.29
C VAL A 194 -21.82 -10.70 4.21
N ASN A 195 -21.55 -9.40 4.16
CA ASN A 195 -20.62 -8.82 3.17
C ASN A 195 -19.16 -9.21 3.43
N MET A 196 -18.71 -9.24 4.68
CA MET A 196 -17.38 -9.71 5.03
C MET A 196 -17.18 -11.17 4.61
N GLN A 197 -18.16 -12.02 4.89
CA GLN A 197 -18.12 -13.42 4.51
C GLN A 197 -18.15 -13.59 2.98
N GLY A 198 -19.00 -12.86 2.28
CA GLY A 198 -19.05 -12.89 0.82
C GLY A 198 -17.74 -12.44 0.17
N VAL A 199 -17.06 -11.41 0.72
CA VAL A 199 -15.71 -11.01 0.26
C VAL A 199 -14.68 -12.11 0.53
N ARG A 200 -14.73 -12.79 1.68
CA ARG A 200 -13.84 -13.93 1.97
C ARG A 200 -14.03 -15.05 0.94
N GLU A 201 -15.27 -15.46 0.69
CA GLU A 201 -15.58 -16.51 -0.28
C GLU A 201 -15.19 -16.12 -1.71
N TYR A 202 -15.40 -14.85 -2.07
CA TYR A 202 -15.08 -14.37 -3.41
C TYR A 202 -13.57 -14.28 -3.65
N ALA A 203 -12.80 -13.81 -2.67
CA ALA A 203 -11.34 -13.79 -2.73
C ALA A 203 -10.74 -15.21 -2.71
N ASP A 204 -11.32 -16.13 -1.94
CA ASP A 204 -10.90 -17.54 -1.91
C ASP A 204 -11.08 -18.21 -3.28
N LYS A 205 -12.26 -18.02 -3.91
CA LYS A 205 -12.53 -18.47 -5.28
C LYS A 205 -11.56 -17.91 -6.32
N LYS A 206 -10.98 -16.73 -6.06
CA LYS A 206 -10.01 -16.07 -6.92
C LYS A 206 -8.54 -16.37 -6.56
N GLY A 207 -8.30 -17.36 -5.71
CA GLY A 207 -6.94 -17.87 -5.44
C GLY A 207 -6.24 -17.25 -4.23
N ILE A 208 -6.95 -16.52 -3.36
CA ILE A 208 -6.42 -16.09 -2.07
C ILE A 208 -7.00 -16.95 -0.96
N PRO A 209 -6.34 -18.07 -0.59
CA PRO A 209 -6.80 -18.91 0.49
C PRO A 209 -6.74 -18.16 1.82
N GLN A 210 -7.77 -18.31 2.64
CA GLN A 210 -7.88 -17.66 3.96
C GLN A 210 -7.64 -16.13 3.90
N PRO A 211 -8.42 -15.39 3.08
CA PRO A 211 -8.20 -13.97 2.88
C PRO A 211 -8.43 -13.19 4.17
N LYS A 212 -7.54 -12.24 4.45
CA LYS A 212 -7.72 -11.32 5.58
C LYS A 212 -8.66 -10.20 5.18
N VAL A 213 -9.82 -10.16 5.82
CA VAL A 213 -10.88 -9.18 5.59
C VAL A 213 -11.18 -8.47 6.90
N PHE A 214 -11.11 -7.14 6.88
CA PHE A 214 -11.36 -6.26 8.03
C PHE A 214 -12.53 -5.33 7.73
N ALA A 215 -13.32 -4.99 8.76
CA ALA A 215 -14.32 -3.94 8.67
C ALA A 215 -13.97 -2.80 9.63
N VAL A 216 -13.96 -1.58 9.10
CA VAL A 216 -13.47 -0.38 9.80
C VAL A 216 -14.40 0.79 9.54
N SER A 217 -14.41 1.76 10.45
CA SER A 217 -15.03 3.07 10.24
C SER A 217 -14.03 4.13 10.64
N ALA A 218 -13.51 4.88 9.67
CA ALA A 218 -12.63 6.01 9.94
C ALA A 218 -13.28 7.12 10.81
N LYS A 219 -14.57 7.05 11.11
CA LYS A 219 -15.25 7.94 12.08
C LYS A 219 -15.27 7.39 13.50
N GLN A 220 -15.16 6.08 13.66
CA GLN A 220 -15.29 5.39 14.96
C GLN A 220 -13.93 4.95 15.51
N GLU A 221 -12.93 4.79 14.65
CA GLU A 221 -11.52 4.61 15.02
C GLU A 221 -10.87 5.98 15.26
#